data_AF-A0A929ZHN6-F1
#
_entry.id   AF-A0A929ZHN6-F1
#
_cell.length_a   1.000
_cell.length_b   1.000
_cell.length_c   1.000
_cell.angle_alpha   90.00
_cell.angle_beta   90.00
_cell.angle_gamma   90.00
#
_symmetry.space_group_name_H-M   'P 1'
#
loop_
_entity.id
_entity.type
_entity.pdbx_description
1 polymer ?
#
loop_
_entity_poly.entity_id
_entity_poly.type
_entity_poly.pdbx_seq_one_letter_code
_entity_poly.pdbx_strand_id
1 'polypeptide(L)'
;MALTLPDHWMWDHWIVDDGERYHLFFLRASRALHDPERRHMNASMGHAVSADARGWELLPDALVHSDGPSFDDKAIWTGSTVVKPDGGLRIFYTGISRAEGGMVQRIGWADSADGIRFERATSEPIVADGRWYQKWTPGYGYDEAWRDPFVFLHDDGRWHMLVTARAKGVDIKHSGIIGHAVSDDLDHWEVLPPLTGPSAFGQLEVCQSRMIDGRHVLVFSCGSDMQAEPGP
;
A
#
# COMPACT_ATOMS: atom_id res chain seq x y z
N MET A 1 -18.18 -6.99 17.42
CA MET A 1 -16.97 -7.73 17.84
C MET A 1 -15.94 -7.49 16.75
N ALA A 2 -14.68 -7.21 17.09
CA ALA A 2 -13.65 -7.00 16.07
C ALA A 2 -13.51 -8.27 15.19
N LEU A 3 -13.34 -8.09 13.88
CA LEU A 3 -13.09 -9.21 12.96
C LEU A 3 -11.77 -9.88 13.36
N THR A 4 -11.80 -11.20 13.59
CA THR A 4 -10.61 -11.97 13.89
C THR A 4 -10.68 -13.30 13.15
N LEU A 5 -9.52 -13.77 12.67
CA LEU A 5 -9.38 -15.07 12.05
C LEU A 5 -8.53 -15.96 12.97
N PRO A 6 -9.04 -17.11 13.46
CA PRO A 6 -8.32 -17.96 14.40
C PRO A 6 -7.07 -18.60 13.78
N ASP A 7 -7.10 -18.82 12.47
CA ASP A 7 -6.11 -19.53 11.67
C ASP A 7 -5.18 -18.60 10.86
N HIS A 8 -5.40 -17.28 10.91
CA HIS A 8 -4.58 -16.29 10.21
C HIS A 8 -4.03 -15.21 11.16
N TRP A 9 -2.84 -14.72 10.87
CA TRP A 9 -2.46 -13.39 11.32
C TRP A 9 -3.16 -12.39 10.41
N MET A 10 -3.62 -11.29 10.99
CA MET A 10 -4.21 -10.14 10.30
C MET A 10 -3.47 -8.90 10.77
N TRP A 11 -3.14 -7.98 9.86
CA TRP A 11 -2.47 -6.74 10.24
C TRP A 11 -3.03 -5.53 9.49
N ASP A 12 -2.25 -4.89 8.63
CA ASP A 12 -2.61 -3.67 7.92
C ASP A 12 -3.98 -3.83 7.26
N HIS A 13 -4.80 -2.80 7.40
CA HIS A 13 -6.16 -2.81 6.91
C HIS A 13 -6.60 -1.41 6.50
N TRP A 14 -7.57 -1.34 5.61
CA TRP A 14 -8.22 -0.11 5.19
C TRP A 14 -9.68 -0.38 4.87
N ILE A 15 -10.48 0.69 4.91
CA ILE A 15 -11.91 0.64 4.66
C ILE A 15 -12.22 1.58 3.50
N VAL A 16 -13.11 1.14 2.61
CA VAL A 16 -13.79 1.98 1.63
C VAL A 16 -15.29 1.86 1.83
N ASP A 17 -16.01 2.97 1.66
CA ASP A 17 -17.46 3.04 1.64
C ASP A 17 -17.88 3.17 0.18
N ASP A 18 -18.61 2.19 -0.36
CA ASP A 18 -19.10 2.22 -1.74
C ASP A 18 -20.45 2.95 -1.88
N GLY A 19 -21.01 3.45 -0.77
CA GLY A 19 -22.31 4.09 -0.69
C GLY A 19 -23.46 3.13 -0.35
N GLU A 20 -23.24 1.81 -0.45
CA GLU A 20 -24.18 0.77 -0.02
C GLU A 20 -23.71 0.07 1.25
N ARG A 21 -22.40 -0.19 1.37
CA ARG A 21 -21.75 -0.89 2.48
C ARG A 21 -20.28 -0.51 2.61
N TYR A 22 -19.72 -0.81 3.78
CA TYR A 22 -18.29 -0.73 4.02
C TYR A 22 -17.60 -2.01 3.54
N HIS A 23 -16.50 -1.85 2.82
CA HIS A 23 -15.57 -2.92 2.48
C HIS A 23 -14.31 -2.74 3.33
N LEU A 24 -13.96 -3.77 4.11
CA LEU A 24 -12.70 -3.89 4.84
C LEU A 24 -11.76 -4.81 4.08
N PHE A 25 -10.64 -4.26 3.66
CA PHE A 25 -9.52 -5.02 3.12
C PHE A 25 -8.43 -5.10 4.18
N PHE A 26 -7.75 -6.24 4.25
CA PHE A 26 -6.72 -6.47 5.26
C PHE A 26 -5.69 -7.48 4.77
N LEU A 27 -4.44 -7.30 5.18
CA LEU A 27 -3.41 -8.29 4.95
C LEU A 27 -3.57 -9.46 5.91
N ARG A 28 -3.40 -10.67 5.37
CA ARG A 28 -3.48 -11.92 6.12
C ARG A 28 -2.41 -12.92 5.68
N ALA A 29 -2.03 -13.80 6.59
CA ALA A 29 -1.20 -14.96 6.29
C ALA A 29 -1.53 -16.11 7.25
N SER A 30 -1.44 -17.35 6.76
CA SER A 30 -1.79 -18.53 7.55
C SER A 30 -0.86 -18.71 8.75
N ARG A 31 -1.44 -18.98 9.93
CA ARG A 31 -0.70 -19.36 11.14
C ARG A 31 -0.03 -20.74 11.01
N ALA A 32 -0.35 -21.52 9.97
CA ALA A 32 0.37 -22.75 9.64
C ALA A 32 1.83 -22.50 9.21
N LEU A 33 2.23 -21.23 8.98
CA LEU A 33 3.64 -20.89 8.83
C LEU A 33 4.42 -20.99 10.15
N HIS A 34 3.73 -21.07 11.29
CA HIS A 34 4.22 -21.17 12.67
C HIS A 34 5.02 -19.96 13.16
N ASP A 35 6.01 -19.51 12.40
CA ASP A 35 6.79 -18.30 12.66
C ASP A 35 6.05 -17.06 12.11
N PRO A 36 5.63 -16.11 12.98
CA PRO A 36 4.91 -14.92 12.56
C PRO A 36 5.71 -14.02 11.62
N GLU A 37 7.04 -14.03 11.66
CA GLU A 37 7.86 -13.15 10.81
C GLU A 37 7.81 -13.55 9.34
N ARG A 38 7.42 -14.80 9.06
CA ARG A 38 7.19 -15.28 7.69
C ARG A 38 5.95 -14.66 7.05
N ARG A 39 5.05 -14.02 7.81
CA ARG A 39 3.77 -13.48 7.30
C ARG A 39 3.97 -12.45 6.18
N HIS A 40 5.00 -11.61 6.29
CA HIS A 40 5.26 -10.54 5.32
C HIS A 40 5.53 -11.12 3.92
N MET A 41 6.33 -12.19 3.83
CA MET A 41 6.71 -12.81 2.56
C MET A 41 5.69 -13.84 2.04
N ASN A 42 4.52 -13.95 2.67
CA ASN A 42 3.44 -14.88 2.34
C ASN A 42 2.06 -14.22 2.49
N ALA A 43 2.01 -12.90 2.38
CA ALA A 43 0.79 -12.12 2.58
C ALA A 43 -0.18 -12.29 1.40
N SER A 44 -1.47 -12.42 1.73
CA SER A 44 -2.61 -12.23 0.83
C SER A 44 -3.54 -11.15 1.37
N MET A 45 -4.50 -10.73 0.55
CA MET A 45 -5.47 -9.70 0.89
C MET A 45 -6.84 -10.32 1.16
N GLY A 46 -7.23 -10.33 2.43
CA GLY A 46 -8.57 -10.70 2.86
C GLY A 46 -9.58 -9.56 2.62
N HIS A 47 -10.86 -9.93 2.59
CA HIS A 47 -11.96 -9.01 2.35
C HIS A 47 -13.14 -9.35 3.25
N ALA A 48 -13.75 -8.32 3.83
CA ALA A 48 -14.98 -8.42 4.59
C ALA A 48 -15.88 -7.21 4.30
N VAL A 49 -17.17 -7.35 4.51
CA VAL A 49 -18.14 -6.27 4.36
C VAL A 49 -18.94 -6.00 5.62
N SER A 50 -19.46 -4.78 5.76
CA SER A 50 -20.28 -4.37 6.89
C SER A 50 -21.28 -3.29 6.46
N ALA A 51 -22.49 -3.33 7.02
CA ALA A 51 -23.47 -2.25 6.85
C ALA A 51 -23.25 -1.09 7.84
N ASP A 52 -22.48 -1.29 8.91
CA ASP A 52 -22.36 -0.32 10.03
C ASP A 52 -20.93 -0.11 10.54
N ALA A 53 -19.95 -0.72 9.87
CA ALA A 53 -18.53 -0.78 10.24
C ALA A 53 -18.26 -1.39 11.64
N ARG A 54 -19.23 -2.12 12.22
CA ARG A 54 -19.10 -2.78 13.54
C ARG A 54 -19.22 -4.30 13.45
N GLY A 55 -20.15 -4.79 12.62
CA GLY A 55 -20.32 -6.22 12.33
C GLY A 55 -19.77 -6.56 10.95
N TRP A 56 -18.80 -7.46 10.88
CA TRP A 56 -18.10 -7.80 9.63
C TRP A 56 -18.45 -9.21 9.17
N GLU A 57 -18.87 -9.34 7.92
CA GLU A 57 -19.04 -10.60 7.20
C GLU A 57 -17.81 -10.86 6.34
N LEU A 58 -17.15 -12.00 6.56
CA LEU A 58 -15.99 -12.40 5.77
C LEU A 58 -16.42 -12.84 4.37
N LEU A 59 -15.74 -12.31 3.35
CA LEU A 59 -15.91 -12.67 1.95
C LEU A 59 -14.69 -13.48 1.46
N PRO A 60 -14.73 -14.03 0.22
CA PRO A 60 -13.52 -14.59 -0.40
C PRO A 60 -12.37 -13.59 -0.39
N ASP A 61 -11.14 -14.08 -0.33
CA ASP A 61 -9.96 -13.21 -0.44
C ASP A 61 -10.02 -12.37 -1.72
N ALA A 62 -9.76 -11.08 -1.59
CA ALA A 62 -9.80 -10.16 -2.73
C ALA A 62 -8.65 -10.45 -3.70
N LEU A 63 -7.45 -10.67 -3.17
CA LEU A 63 -6.27 -10.88 -4.00
C LEU A 63 -5.25 -11.77 -3.28
N VAL A 64 -4.54 -12.58 -4.06
CA VAL A 64 -3.34 -13.33 -3.66
C VAL A 64 -2.22 -12.94 -4.61
N HIS A 65 -0.96 -13.26 -4.28
CA HIS A 65 0.16 -13.05 -5.19
C HIS A 65 -0.05 -13.75 -6.56
N SER A 66 0.64 -13.30 -7.59
CA SER A 66 0.52 -13.89 -8.94
C SER A 66 1.19 -15.27 -9.00
N ASP A 67 0.72 -16.14 -9.90
CA ASP A 67 1.29 -17.48 -10.14
C ASP A 67 2.57 -17.46 -11.01
N GLY A 68 2.67 -16.49 -11.91
CA GLY A 68 3.76 -16.38 -12.90
C GLY A 68 4.88 -15.46 -12.44
N PRO A 69 6.00 -15.37 -13.18
CA PRO A 69 6.97 -14.30 -12.95
C PRO A 69 6.31 -12.94 -13.20
N SER A 70 6.16 -12.15 -12.15
CA SER A 70 5.58 -10.80 -12.20
C SER A 70 6.08 -9.96 -11.03
N PHE A 71 5.79 -8.66 -11.06
CA PHE A 71 6.23 -7.73 -10.02
C PHE A 71 5.67 -8.05 -8.63
N ASP A 72 4.56 -8.78 -8.57
CA ASP A 72 3.79 -9.13 -7.39
C ASP A 72 3.68 -10.65 -7.19
N ASP A 73 4.60 -11.41 -7.79
CA ASP A 73 4.52 -12.86 -7.72
C ASP A 73 4.78 -13.38 -6.30
N LYS A 74 5.55 -12.68 -5.45
CA LYS A 74 6.02 -13.17 -4.14
C LYS A 74 5.00 -12.97 -3.03
N ALA A 75 4.54 -11.75 -2.88
CA ALA A 75 3.52 -11.37 -1.92
C ALA A 75 2.91 -10.05 -2.38
N ILE A 76 1.70 -9.78 -1.89
CA ILE A 76 1.05 -8.48 -2.02
C ILE A 76 0.90 -7.86 -0.64
N TRP A 77 1.16 -6.56 -0.53
CA TRP A 77 1.07 -5.79 0.69
C TRP A 77 0.08 -4.64 0.56
N THR A 78 0.11 -3.78 1.56
CA THR A 78 -0.83 -2.71 1.85
C THR A 78 -0.98 -1.76 0.68
N GLY A 79 -2.17 -1.15 0.62
CA GLY A 79 -2.47 -0.07 -0.30
C GLY A 79 -3.78 0.60 0.08
N SER A 80 -4.59 0.92 -0.92
CA SER A 80 -5.87 1.61 -0.73
C SER A 80 -6.87 1.23 -1.81
N THR A 81 -8.14 1.50 -1.55
CA THR A 81 -9.23 1.23 -2.49
C THR A 81 -9.98 2.51 -2.78
N VAL A 82 -10.33 2.70 -4.05
CA VAL A 82 -11.19 3.79 -4.50
C VAL A 82 -12.44 3.24 -5.19
N VAL A 83 -13.54 3.96 -5.05
CA VAL A 83 -14.71 3.78 -5.91
C VAL A 83 -14.43 4.52 -7.21
N LYS A 84 -14.46 3.79 -8.33
CA LYS A 84 -14.26 4.35 -9.67
C LYS A 84 -15.50 5.14 -10.10
N PRO A 85 -15.38 6.06 -11.08
CA PRO A 85 -16.53 6.80 -11.61
C PRO A 85 -17.65 5.92 -12.19
N ASP A 86 -17.34 4.70 -12.61
CA ASP A 86 -18.31 3.71 -13.11
C ASP A 86 -19.01 2.91 -11.99
N GLY A 87 -18.68 3.17 -10.72
CA GLY A 87 -19.21 2.48 -9.54
C GLY A 87 -18.45 1.21 -9.16
N GLY A 88 -17.49 0.74 -9.98
CA GLY A 88 -16.63 -0.39 -9.62
C GLY A 88 -15.60 -0.02 -8.56
N LEU A 89 -15.02 -1.01 -7.89
CA LEU A 89 -13.91 -0.81 -6.97
C LEU A 89 -12.58 -1.03 -7.68
N ARG A 90 -11.59 -0.19 -7.37
CA ARG A 90 -10.17 -0.42 -7.72
C ARG A 90 -9.34 -0.47 -6.46
N ILE A 91 -8.64 -1.57 -6.26
CA ILE A 91 -7.64 -1.73 -5.20
C ILE A 91 -6.28 -1.40 -5.81
N PHE A 92 -5.59 -0.42 -5.25
CA PHE A 92 -4.15 -0.25 -5.42
C PHE A 92 -3.44 -1.02 -4.30
N TYR A 93 -2.39 -1.76 -4.65
CA TYR A 93 -1.64 -2.60 -3.72
C TYR A 93 -0.16 -2.58 -4.04
N THR A 94 0.64 -2.95 -3.05
CA THR A 94 2.08 -3.12 -3.22
C THR A 94 2.38 -4.56 -3.62
N GLY A 95 3.15 -4.75 -4.69
CA GLY A 95 3.67 -6.05 -5.11
C GLY A 95 5.16 -6.17 -4.84
N ILE A 96 5.58 -7.38 -4.48
CA ILE A 96 7.00 -7.78 -4.46
C ILE A 96 7.20 -9.08 -5.27
N SER A 97 8.39 -9.25 -5.85
CA SER A 97 8.73 -10.39 -6.71
C SER A 97 9.80 -11.31 -6.12
N ARG A 98 9.77 -12.58 -6.51
CA ARG A 98 10.84 -13.57 -6.26
C ARG A 98 12.14 -13.19 -6.93
N ALA A 99 12.09 -12.55 -8.10
CA ALA A 99 13.28 -12.23 -8.89
C ALA A 99 14.27 -11.34 -8.11
N GLU A 100 13.76 -10.38 -7.33
CA GLU A 100 14.56 -9.52 -6.47
C GLU A 100 14.52 -9.94 -4.98
N GLY A 101 14.05 -11.14 -4.66
CA GLY A 101 13.92 -11.62 -3.28
C GLY A 101 12.99 -10.78 -2.40
N GLY A 102 12.11 -9.99 -3.01
CA GLY A 102 11.23 -9.03 -2.34
C GLY A 102 11.85 -7.67 -2.01
N MET A 103 13.06 -7.38 -2.49
CA MET A 103 13.76 -6.12 -2.19
C MET A 103 13.25 -4.92 -2.97
N VAL A 104 12.55 -5.13 -4.09
CA VAL A 104 12.02 -4.06 -4.93
C VAL A 104 10.49 -4.05 -4.86
N GLN A 105 9.94 -2.99 -4.29
CA GLN A 105 8.50 -2.77 -4.16
C GLN A 105 7.98 -1.99 -5.36
N ARG A 106 6.79 -2.36 -5.82
CA ARG A 106 6.11 -1.71 -6.95
C ARG A 106 4.62 -1.64 -6.66
N ILE A 107 3.93 -0.68 -7.26
CA ILE A 107 2.49 -0.52 -7.05
C ILE A 107 1.73 -1.05 -8.27
N GLY A 108 0.73 -1.89 -8.01
CA GLY A 108 -0.23 -2.36 -9.00
C GLY A 108 -1.66 -2.12 -8.55
N TRP A 109 -2.60 -2.49 -9.40
CA TRP A 109 -4.02 -2.44 -9.13
C TRP A 109 -4.85 -3.60 -9.70
N ALA A 110 -5.99 -3.84 -9.06
CA ALA A 110 -7.00 -4.81 -9.44
C ALA A 110 -8.40 -4.19 -9.36
N ASP A 111 -9.26 -4.56 -10.30
CA ASP A 111 -10.61 -4.01 -10.45
C ASP A 111 -11.67 -5.05 -10.10
N SER A 112 -12.78 -4.56 -9.56
CA SER A 112 -13.99 -5.35 -9.32
C SER A 112 -15.22 -4.58 -9.72
N ALA A 113 -16.08 -5.21 -10.53
CA ALA A 113 -17.38 -4.64 -10.92
C ALA A 113 -18.49 -4.98 -9.91
N ASP A 114 -18.37 -6.08 -9.17
CA ASP A 114 -19.35 -6.56 -8.18
C ASP A 114 -18.94 -6.26 -6.72
N GLY A 115 -17.75 -5.68 -6.54
CA GLY A 115 -17.14 -5.40 -5.25
C GLY A 115 -16.66 -6.63 -4.48
N ILE A 116 -16.70 -7.83 -5.08
CA ILE A 116 -16.37 -9.12 -4.43
C ILE A 116 -15.21 -9.80 -5.16
N ARG A 117 -15.30 -9.96 -6.48
CA ARG A 117 -14.26 -10.59 -7.30
C ARG A 117 -13.36 -9.53 -7.88
N PHE A 118 -12.07 -9.59 -7.56
CA PHE A 118 -11.06 -8.66 -8.08
C PHE A 118 -10.18 -9.34 -9.11
N GLU A 119 -9.93 -8.64 -10.21
CA GLU A 119 -9.08 -9.10 -11.30
C GLU A 119 -7.96 -8.09 -11.52
N ARG A 120 -6.72 -8.58 -11.67
CA ARG A 120 -5.57 -7.71 -11.96
C ARG A 120 -5.84 -6.93 -13.24
N ALA A 121 -5.78 -5.61 -13.14
CA ALA A 121 -5.96 -4.68 -14.26
C ALA A 121 -4.69 -3.87 -14.55
N THR A 122 -3.61 -4.12 -13.80
CA THR A 122 -2.32 -3.44 -13.97
C THR A 122 -1.73 -3.76 -15.35
N SER A 123 -1.59 -2.74 -16.20
CA SER A 123 -0.86 -2.84 -17.45
C SER A 123 0.65 -2.82 -17.19
N GLU A 124 1.13 -1.78 -16.51
CA GLU A 124 2.50 -1.61 -16.05
C GLU A 124 2.50 -1.16 -14.58
N PRO A 125 3.30 -1.79 -13.70
CA PRO A 125 3.36 -1.38 -12.31
C PRO A 125 4.06 -0.03 -12.17
N ILE A 126 3.60 0.78 -11.23
CA ILE A 126 4.25 2.05 -10.89
C ILE A 126 5.51 1.75 -10.09
N VAL A 127 6.64 2.27 -10.55
CA VAL A 127 7.96 2.05 -9.94
C VAL A 127 8.54 3.36 -9.42
N ALA A 128 9.40 3.27 -8.41
CA ALA A 128 10.15 4.43 -7.94
C ALA A 128 11.04 4.99 -9.07
N ASP A 129 10.98 6.31 -9.28
CA ASP A 129 11.85 6.99 -10.23
C ASP A 129 13.21 7.34 -9.59
N GLY A 130 14.30 6.79 -10.13
CA GLY A 130 15.65 6.97 -9.60
C GLY A 130 16.21 8.41 -9.71
N ARG A 131 15.51 9.31 -10.40
CA ARG A 131 15.78 10.75 -10.36
C ARG A 131 15.56 11.29 -8.94
N TRP A 132 14.50 10.86 -8.27
CA TRP A 132 14.03 11.42 -7.00
C TRP A 132 14.15 10.46 -5.82
N TYR A 133 13.86 9.19 -6.07
CA TYR A 133 13.72 8.17 -5.04
C TYR A 133 14.93 7.25 -5.01
N GLN A 134 15.21 6.71 -3.83
CA GLN A 134 16.22 5.68 -3.66
C GLN A 134 15.85 4.44 -4.46
N LYS A 135 16.82 3.90 -5.21
CA LYS A 135 16.70 2.62 -5.92
C LYS A 135 17.50 1.54 -5.20
N TRP A 136 17.04 0.29 -5.31
CA TRP A 136 17.77 -0.84 -4.78
C TRP A 136 18.91 -1.24 -5.72
N THR A 137 20.03 -1.64 -5.12
CA THR A 137 21.14 -2.28 -5.82
C THR A 137 21.54 -3.57 -5.08
N PRO A 138 21.93 -4.64 -5.79
CA PRO A 138 22.38 -5.87 -5.15
C PRO A 138 23.51 -5.60 -4.14
N GLY A 139 23.36 -6.14 -2.93
CA GLY A 139 24.31 -5.95 -1.83
C GLY A 139 24.01 -4.75 -0.93
N TYR A 140 23.06 -3.89 -1.29
CA TYR A 140 22.51 -2.90 -0.36
C TYR A 140 21.54 -3.60 0.61
N GLY A 141 21.71 -3.34 1.91
CA GLY A 141 21.04 -4.10 2.98
C GLY A 141 19.57 -3.73 3.23
N TYR A 142 19.02 -2.75 2.52
CA TYR A 142 17.64 -2.28 2.69
C TYR A 142 16.87 -2.32 1.37
N ASP A 143 15.55 -2.35 1.49
CA ASP A 143 14.58 -2.39 0.39
C ASP A 143 14.55 -1.08 -0.42
N GLU A 144 14.17 -1.18 -1.69
CA GLU A 144 13.62 -0.04 -2.43
C GLU A 144 12.18 0.17 -2.00
N ALA A 145 12.01 1.10 -1.06
CA ALA A 145 10.70 1.47 -0.55
C ALA A 145 9.89 2.21 -1.64
N TRP A 146 8.79 1.61 -2.04
CA TRP A 146 7.79 2.17 -2.96
C TRP A 146 6.46 1.43 -2.76
N ARG A 147 5.82 1.70 -1.63
CA ARG A 147 4.68 0.92 -1.13
C ARG A 147 3.62 1.79 -0.47
N ASP A 148 2.56 1.14 -0.03
CA ASP A 148 1.44 1.71 0.72
C ASP A 148 0.74 2.84 -0.06
N PRO A 149 0.33 2.62 -1.32
CA PRO A 149 -0.31 3.66 -2.12
C PRO A 149 -1.60 4.13 -1.46
N PHE A 150 -1.70 5.43 -1.19
CA PHE A 150 -2.92 6.10 -0.75
C PHE A 150 -3.44 6.99 -1.89
N VAL A 151 -4.52 6.54 -2.54
CA VAL A 151 -5.09 7.19 -3.72
C VAL A 151 -6.35 7.97 -3.36
N PHE A 152 -6.47 9.19 -3.87
CA PHE A 152 -7.66 10.03 -3.69
C PHE A 152 -7.82 11.00 -4.87
N LEU A 153 -9.06 11.40 -5.14
CA LEU A 153 -9.35 12.48 -6.09
C LEU A 153 -9.10 13.81 -5.37
N HIS A 154 -8.27 14.67 -5.96
CA HIS A 154 -7.94 15.98 -5.41
C HIS A 154 -8.80 17.08 -6.05
N ASP A 155 -8.87 18.25 -5.41
CA ASP A 155 -9.70 19.39 -5.83
C ASP A 155 -9.29 19.99 -7.19
N ASP A 156 -8.11 19.65 -7.69
CA ASP A 156 -7.64 20.00 -9.05
C ASP A 156 -8.25 19.10 -10.14
N GLY A 157 -9.08 18.12 -9.76
CA GLY A 157 -9.74 17.18 -10.66
C GLY A 157 -8.87 16.00 -11.09
N ARG A 158 -7.67 15.84 -10.53
CA ARG A 158 -6.77 14.71 -10.81
C ARG A 158 -6.77 13.73 -9.65
N TRP A 159 -6.46 12.48 -9.95
CA TRP A 159 -6.14 11.49 -8.93
C TRP A 159 -4.71 11.69 -8.46
N HIS A 160 -4.52 11.71 -7.15
CA HIS A 160 -3.23 11.78 -6.50
C HIS A 160 -2.98 10.50 -5.72
N MET A 161 -1.73 10.06 -5.72
CA MET A 161 -1.25 8.90 -4.98
C MET A 161 -0.09 9.33 -4.10
N LEU A 162 -0.23 9.11 -2.79
CA LEU A 162 0.87 9.22 -1.83
C LEU A 162 1.49 7.84 -1.64
N VAL A 163 2.81 7.78 -1.55
CA VAL A 163 3.56 6.53 -1.49
C VAL A 163 4.61 6.61 -0.38
N THR A 164 4.75 5.55 0.40
CA THR A 164 5.89 5.39 1.30
C THR A 164 7.15 5.15 0.48
N ALA A 165 8.10 6.09 0.56
CA ALA A 165 9.31 6.06 -0.23
C ALA A 165 10.54 6.47 0.58
N ARG A 166 11.73 6.33 -0.02
CA ARG A 166 13.00 6.77 0.57
C ARG A 166 13.74 7.80 -0.28
N ALA A 167 14.34 8.78 0.39
CA ALA A 167 15.22 9.77 -0.18
C ALA A 167 16.58 9.16 -0.53
N LYS A 168 17.14 9.59 -1.66
CA LYS A 168 18.45 9.16 -2.13
C LYS A 168 19.58 9.82 -1.34
N GLY A 169 20.59 9.02 -0.96
CA GLY A 169 21.84 9.53 -0.37
C GLY A 169 21.70 10.04 1.07
N VAL A 170 20.63 9.64 1.75
CA VAL A 170 20.35 10.01 3.14
C VAL A 170 20.53 8.78 4.03
N ASP A 171 20.95 8.98 5.28
CA ASP A 171 20.99 7.93 6.29
C ASP A 171 19.63 7.22 6.43
N ILE A 172 19.66 5.92 6.68
CA ILE A 172 18.48 5.06 6.59
C ILE A 172 17.37 5.43 7.59
N LYS A 173 17.73 5.99 8.75
CA LYS A 173 16.78 6.45 9.78
C LYS A 173 16.23 7.85 9.54
N HIS A 174 16.71 8.50 8.49
CA HIS A 174 16.28 9.85 8.09
C HIS A 174 15.71 9.90 6.68
N SER A 175 15.80 8.80 5.94
CA SER A 175 15.49 8.78 4.51
C SER A 175 13.99 8.69 4.21
N GLY A 176 13.10 8.55 5.19
CA GLY A 176 11.66 8.43 4.96
C GLY A 176 11.07 9.69 4.36
N ILE A 177 10.39 9.53 3.21
CA ILE A 177 9.71 10.61 2.48
C ILE A 177 8.37 10.14 1.91
N ILE A 178 7.49 11.08 1.59
CA ILE A 178 6.25 10.83 0.87
C ILE A 178 6.51 11.01 -0.63
N GLY A 179 6.48 9.90 -1.34
CA GLY A 179 6.44 9.86 -2.79
C GLY A 179 5.08 10.29 -3.33
N HIS A 180 5.08 10.75 -4.58
CA HIS A 180 3.92 11.33 -5.23
C HIS A 180 3.80 10.84 -6.67
N ALA A 181 2.58 10.44 -7.04
CA ALA A 181 2.20 10.23 -8.42
C ALA A 181 0.81 10.81 -8.67
N VAL A 182 0.53 11.15 -9.93
CA VAL A 182 -0.76 11.72 -10.36
C VAL A 182 -1.28 10.99 -11.59
N SER A 183 -2.61 10.95 -11.74
CA SER A 183 -3.30 10.32 -12.86
C SER A 183 -4.57 11.07 -13.20
N ASP A 184 -4.94 11.08 -14.48
CA ASP A 184 -6.21 11.65 -14.94
C ASP A 184 -7.30 10.57 -15.10
N ASP A 185 -6.92 9.29 -15.16
CA ASP A 185 -7.81 8.18 -15.55
C ASP A 185 -7.71 6.92 -14.65
N LEU A 186 -6.87 6.96 -13.60
CA LEU A 186 -6.51 5.85 -12.71
C LEU A 186 -5.65 4.74 -13.32
N ASP A 187 -5.42 4.72 -14.63
CA ASP A 187 -4.67 3.69 -15.35
C ASP A 187 -3.24 4.15 -15.69
N HIS A 188 -3.07 5.43 -16.01
CA HIS A 188 -1.78 6.01 -16.38
C HIS A 188 -1.30 6.98 -15.31
N TRP A 189 -0.12 6.72 -14.77
CA TRP A 189 0.43 7.44 -13.63
C TRP A 189 1.75 8.14 -13.97
N GLU A 190 1.82 9.44 -13.68
CA GLU A 190 3.03 10.23 -13.73
C GLU A 190 3.66 10.30 -12.33
N VAL A 191 4.89 9.79 -12.18
CA VAL A 191 5.66 9.90 -10.93
C VAL A 191 6.31 11.27 -10.84
N LEU A 192 6.04 11.98 -9.75
CA LEU A 192 6.49 13.34 -9.47
C LEU A 192 7.61 13.36 -8.41
N PRO A 193 8.28 14.51 -8.18
CA PRO A 193 9.15 14.69 -7.01
C PRO A 193 8.42 14.47 -5.68
N PRO A 194 9.12 14.13 -4.60
CA PRO A 194 8.50 13.87 -3.30
C PRO A 194 7.82 15.12 -2.72
N LEU A 195 6.74 14.91 -1.97
CA LEU A 195 6.03 16.00 -1.26
C LEU A 195 6.75 16.45 0.01
N THR A 196 7.62 15.61 0.56
CA THR A 196 8.36 15.90 1.78
C THR A 196 9.86 15.74 1.57
N GLY A 197 10.64 16.49 2.36
CA GLY A 197 12.06 16.23 2.52
C GLY A 197 12.33 15.12 3.53
N PRO A 198 13.60 14.68 3.65
CA PRO A 198 14.07 13.81 4.73
C PRO A 198 13.62 14.28 6.12
N SER A 199 13.39 13.35 7.02
CA SER A 199 12.85 13.61 8.36
C SER A 199 13.63 12.86 9.44
N ALA A 200 13.15 12.85 10.68
CA ALA A 200 13.70 12.01 11.76
C ALA A 200 13.24 10.54 11.67
N PHE A 201 12.60 10.17 10.56
CA PHE A 201 12.03 8.86 10.32
C PHE A 201 12.62 8.27 9.04
N GLY A 202 13.00 7.00 9.11
CA GLY A 202 13.50 6.26 7.96
C GLY A 202 12.40 5.81 7.02
N GLN A 203 11.16 5.75 7.51
CA GLN A 203 9.97 5.37 6.75
C GLN A 203 8.78 6.20 7.24
N LEU A 204 7.90 6.54 6.30
CA LEU A 204 6.62 7.17 6.56
C LEU A 204 5.53 6.22 6.03
N GLU A 205 5.31 5.12 6.74
CA GLU A 205 4.51 3.97 6.29
C GLU A 205 3.00 4.21 6.39
N VAL A 206 2.23 3.54 5.52
CA VAL A 206 0.76 3.53 5.53
C VAL A 206 0.17 4.94 5.63
N CYS A 207 0.74 5.85 4.82
CA CYS A 207 0.42 7.26 4.91
C CYS A 207 -1.01 7.54 4.45
N GLN A 208 -1.69 8.46 5.12
CA GLN A 208 -3.03 8.90 4.76
C GLN A 208 -3.14 10.41 4.89
N SER A 209 -3.72 11.06 3.88
CA SER A 209 -4.06 12.49 3.94
C SER A 209 -5.52 12.65 4.35
N ARG A 210 -5.79 13.57 5.28
CA ARG A 210 -7.14 13.97 5.68
C ARG A 210 -7.24 15.48 5.75
N MET A 211 -8.34 16.02 5.23
CA MET A 211 -8.67 17.42 5.40
C MET A 211 -9.33 17.62 6.77
N ILE A 212 -8.72 18.41 7.64
CA ILE A 212 -9.24 18.76 8.97
C ILE A 212 -9.20 20.28 9.06
N ASP A 213 -10.35 20.92 9.26
CA ASP A 213 -10.51 22.37 9.36
C ASP A 213 -9.80 23.15 8.23
N GLY A 214 -9.92 22.66 6.99
CA GLY A 214 -9.33 23.27 5.80
C GLY A 214 -7.82 23.09 5.66
N ARG A 215 -7.21 22.16 6.41
CA ARG A 215 -5.80 21.79 6.29
C ARG A 215 -5.63 20.31 6.01
N HIS A 216 -4.73 19.98 5.09
CA HIS A 216 -4.28 18.60 4.92
C HIS A 216 -3.39 18.20 6.09
N VAL A 217 -3.82 17.17 6.81
CA VAL A 217 -3.06 16.49 7.85
C VAL A 217 -2.63 15.14 7.29
N LEU A 218 -1.32 14.90 7.29
CA LEU A 218 -0.74 13.62 6.95
C LEU A 218 -0.56 12.79 8.22
N VAL A 219 -1.11 11.59 8.23
CA VAL A 219 -0.91 10.59 9.27
C VAL A 219 -0.08 9.45 8.67
N PHE A 220 0.91 8.96 9.39
CA PHE A 220 1.76 7.84 8.98
C PHE A 220 2.18 7.02 10.20
N SER A 221 2.69 5.82 9.93
CA SER A 221 3.32 4.94 10.93
C SER A 221 4.82 4.87 10.71
N CYS A 222 5.58 4.64 11.77
CA CYS A 222 7.02 4.39 11.69
C CYS A 222 7.46 3.45 12.81
N GLY A 223 8.10 2.34 12.45
CA GLY A 223 8.70 1.41 13.40
C GLY A 223 9.75 2.08 14.28
N SER A 224 9.85 1.68 15.55
CA SER A 224 10.82 2.25 16.50
C SER A 224 12.28 2.05 16.06
N ASP A 225 12.55 0.98 15.31
CA ASP A 225 13.84 0.67 14.71
C ASP A 225 14.23 1.66 13.60
N MET A 226 13.25 2.32 12.99
CA MET A 226 13.41 3.31 11.91
C MET A 226 13.34 4.76 12.38
N GLN A 227 13.31 4.98 13.69
CA GLN A 227 13.39 6.33 14.29
C GLN A 227 14.85 6.70 14.52
N ALA A 228 15.21 7.92 14.11
CA ALA A 228 16.45 8.53 14.51
C ALA A 228 16.44 8.77 16.03
N GLU A 229 17.59 8.60 16.67
CA GLU A 229 17.75 9.05 18.05
C GLU A 229 17.48 10.56 18.10
N PRO A 230 16.78 11.07 19.13
CA PRO A 230 16.65 12.50 19.33
C PRO A 230 18.05 13.13 19.26
N GLY A 231 18.22 14.12 18.39
CA GLY A 231 19.44 14.92 18.37
C GLY A 231 19.66 15.62 19.73
N PRO A 232 20.89 16.11 20.00
CA PRO A 232 21.13 16.98 21.16
C PRO A 232 20.23 18.22 21.17
#